data_AF-A0A257S6A0-F1
#
_entry.id   AF-A0A257S6A0-F1
#
_cell.length_a   1.000
_cell.length_b   1.000
_cell.length_c   1.000
_cell.angle_alpha   90.00
_cell.angle_beta   90.00
_cell.angle_gamma   90.00
#
_symmetry.space_group_name_H-M   'P 1'
#
loop_
_entity.id
_entity.type
_entity.pdbx_description
1 polymer ?
#
loop_
_entity_poly.entity_id
_entity_poly.type
_entity_poly.pdbx_seq_one_letter_code
_entity_poly.pdbx_strand_id
1 'polypeptide(L)' 'AVQGGLITLTRRPPSVACPYCGSTNTVRKSEFGSTACKAIHFCNACEQPFDEFKPF' A
#
# COMPACT_ATOMS: atom_id res chain seq x y z
N ALA A 1 12.53 -25.93 29.44
CA ALA A 1 11.88 -24.62 29.66
C ALA A 1 11.71 -23.96 28.29
N VAL A 2 10.48 -23.92 27.76
CA VAL A 2 10.19 -23.21 26.49
C VAL A 2 10.02 -21.73 26.84
N GLN A 3 11.00 -20.91 26.46
CA GLN A 3 10.94 -19.47 26.68
C GLN A 3 9.92 -18.88 25.71
N GLY A 4 8.71 -18.62 26.21
CA GLY A 4 7.69 -17.87 25.48
C GLY A 4 8.13 -16.42 25.31
N GLY A 5 8.88 -16.14 24.24
CA GLY A 5 9.25 -14.80 23.82
C GLY A 5 8.18 -14.16 22.93
N LEU A 6 8.10 -12.83 22.94
CA LEU A 6 7.22 -12.06 22.06
C LEU A 6 7.69 -12.19 20.60
N ILE A 7 6.78 -12.60 19.72
CA ILE A 7 6.99 -12.65 18.26
C ILE A 7 6.51 -11.34 17.62
N THR A 8 7.37 -10.67 16.84
CA THR A 8 7.01 -9.45 16.11
C THR A 8 6.39 -9.82 14.75
N LEU A 9 5.13 -9.44 14.55
CA LEU A 9 4.43 -9.60 13.27
C LEU A 9 4.53 -8.30 12.46
N THR A 10 5.50 -8.23 11.54
CA THR A 10 5.66 -7.07 10.65
C THR A 10 4.96 -7.31 9.33
N ARG A 11 4.01 -6.44 8.96
CA ARG A 11 3.37 -6.46 7.63
C ARG A 11 4.23 -5.68 6.63
N ARG A 12 4.69 -6.32 5.56
CA ARG A 12 5.32 -5.66 4.42
C ARG A 12 4.27 -5.41 3.33
N PRO A 13 3.85 -4.16 3.07
CA PRO A 13 2.95 -3.88 1.96
C PRO A 13 3.67 -4.14 0.63
N PRO A 14 2.99 -4.72 -0.37
CA PRO A 14 3.55 -4.88 -1.71
C PRO A 14 3.70 -3.54 -2.42
N SER A 15 4.62 -3.46 -3.38
CA SER A 15 4.74 -2.31 -4.28
C SER A 15 3.56 -2.26 -5.25
N VAL A 16 2.83 -1.15 -5.28
CA VAL A 16 1.64 -0.97 -6.12
C VAL A 16 2.03 -0.34 -7.46
N ALA A 17 1.69 -0.99 -8.57
CA ALA A 17 1.88 -0.42 -9.90
C ALA A 17 0.75 0.58 -10.23
N CYS A 18 1.07 1.66 -10.92
CA CYS A 18 0.09 2.64 -11.37
C CYS A 18 -0.79 2.04 -12.48
N PRO A 19 -2.14 2.09 -12.37
CA PRO A 19 -3.03 1.54 -13.39
C PRO A 19 -3.05 2.35 -14.69
N TYR A 20 -2.58 3.60 -14.67
CA TYR A 20 -2.59 4.48 -15.83
C TYR A 20 -1.36 4.34 -16.72
N CYS A 21 -0.17 4.19 -16.12
CA CYS A 21 1.11 4.15 -16.85
C CYS A 21 1.94 2.90 -16.59
N GLY A 22 1.55 2.03 -15.67
CA GLY A 22 2.29 0.82 -15.29
C GLY A 22 3.53 1.05 -14.43
N SER A 23 3.88 2.31 -14.11
CA SER A 23 5.05 2.62 -13.28
C SER A 23 4.89 2.11 -11.84
N THR A 24 5.97 1.60 -11.26
CA THR A 24 6.05 1.25 -9.83
C THR A 24 6.49 2.41 -8.95
N ASN A 25 6.76 3.58 -9.53
CA ASN A 25 7.08 4.81 -8.80
C ASN A 25 5.80 5.45 -8.25
N THR A 26 5.15 4.75 -7.33
CA THR A 26 3.94 5.18 -6.63
C THR A 26 4.21 5.32 -5.14
N VAL A 27 3.56 6.29 -4.52
CA VAL A 27 3.67 6.57 -3.08
C VAL A 27 2.29 6.59 -2.45
N ARG A 28 2.16 5.94 -1.30
CA ARG A 28 0.91 5.94 -0.54
C ARG A 28 0.74 7.30 0.15
N LYS A 29 -0.33 8.01 -0.15
CA LYS A 29 -0.64 9.34 0.41
C LYS A 29 -1.65 9.27 1.55
N SER A 30 -2.59 8.33 1.51
CA SER A 30 -3.59 8.14 2.55
C SER A 30 -3.90 6.65 2.73
N GLU A 31 -4.09 6.23 3.98
CA GLU A 31 -4.55 4.88 4.32
C GLU A 31 -6.02 4.62 4.00
N PHE A 32 -6.77 5.69 3.75
CA PHE A 32 -8.19 5.66 3.44
C PHE A 32 -8.43 6.42 2.15
N GLY A 33 -9.06 5.75 1.20
CA GLY A 33 -9.52 6.31 -0.07
C GLY A 33 -11.02 6.52 -0.10
N SER A 34 -11.63 6.27 -1.25
CA SER A 34 -13.10 6.36 -1.40
C SER A 34 -13.89 5.41 -0.50
N THR A 35 -13.23 4.36 0.02
CA THR A 35 -13.81 3.42 1.00
C THR A 35 -12.74 3.01 2.03
N ALA A 36 -13.15 2.48 3.17
CA ALA A 36 -12.21 1.99 4.20
C ALA A 36 -11.27 0.88 3.69
N CYS A 37 -11.69 0.12 2.69
CA CYS A 37 -10.87 -0.94 2.08
C CYS A 37 -9.87 -0.42 1.04
N LYS A 38 -9.95 0.86 0.66
CA LYS A 38 -9.06 1.48 -0.34
C LYS A 38 -8.05 2.41 0.33
N ALA A 39 -6.89 2.56 -0.30
CA ALA A 39 -5.86 3.52 0.04
C ALA A 39 -5.58 4.42 -1.16
N ILE A 40 -5.28 5.70 -0.91
CA ILE A 40 -4.91 6.64 -1.97
C ILE A 40 -3.42 6.55 -2.23
N HIS A 41 -3.07 6.28 -3.49
CA HIS A 41 -1.71 6.34 -4.01
C HIS A 41 -1.56 7.51 -4.97
N PHE A 42 -0.33 8.00 -5.10
CA PHE A 42 0.05 9.00 -6.10
C PHE A 42 1.20 8.44 -6.93
N CYS A 43 1.06 8.46 -8.25
CA CYS A 43 2.14 8.07 -9.15
C CYS A 43 3.02 9.27 -9.46
N ASN A 44 4.33 9.18 -9.17
CA ASN A 44 5.28 10.25 -9.50
C ASN A 44 5.69 10.25 -10.98
N ALA A 45 5.39 9.20 -11.74
CA ALA A 45 5.76 9.10 -13.16
C ALA A 45 4.74 9.79 -14.08
N CYS A 46 3.44 9.65 -13.79
CA CYS A 46 2.37 10.29 -14.56
C CYS A 46 1.60 11.35 -13.76
N GLU A 47 2.02 11.63 -12.52
CA GLU A 47 1.48 12.68 -11.65
C GLU A 47 -0.02 12.56 -11.36
N GLN A 48 -0.53 11.33 -11.32
CA GLN A 48 -1.95 11.03 -11.13
C GLN A 48 -2.20 10.32 -9.79
N PRO A 49 -3.20 10.76 -9.00
CA PRO A 49 -3.69 10.00 -7.85
C PRO A 49 -4.57 8.83 -8.30
N PHE A 50 -4.59 7.75 -7.52
CA PHE A 50 -5.48 6.60 -7.74
C PHE A 50 -5.83 5.87 -6.43
N ASP A 51 -6.95 5.17 -6.44
CA ASP A 51 -7.39 4.27 -5.36
C ASP A 51 -6.83 2.86 -5.58
N GLU A 52 -6.09 2.33 -4.60
CA GLU A 52 -5.68 0.92 -4.53
C GLU A 52 -6.52 0.18 -3.50
N PHE A 53 -6.94 -1.04 -3.83
CA PHE A 53 -7.57 -1.95 -2.86
C PHE A 53 -6.50 -2.60 -1.99
N LYS A 54 -6.54 -2.33 -0.68
CA LYS A 54 -5.59 -2.91 0.26
C LYS A 54 -5.73 -4.43 0.25
N PRO A 55 -4.63 -5.19 0.11
CA PRO A 55 -4.68 -6.64 0.26
C PRO A 55 -5.08 -6.97 1.72
N PHE A 56 -5.95 -7.97 1.89
CA PHE A 56 -6.34 -8.50 3.20
C PHE A 56 -5.32 -9.54 3.68
#